data_AF-A0ABD5GN25-F1
#
_entry.id   AF-A0ABD5GN25-F1
#
_cell.length_a   1.000
_cell.length_b   1.000
_cell.length_c   1.000
_cell.angle_alpha   90.00
_cell.angle_beta   90.00
_cell.angle_gamma   90.00
#
_symmetry.space_group_name_H-M   'P 1'
#
loop_
_entity.id
_entity.type
_entity.pdbx_description
1 polymer ?
#
loop_
_entity_poly.entity_id
_entity_poly.type
_entity_poly.pdbx_seq_one_letter_code
_entity_poly.pdbx_strand_id
1 'polypeptide(L)' 'KYQPEDEIKVDMEKSKITVNDLGANSDYITGSEFFSIPPGASQRLDIVYSNFTTSPPKVEIKWKERIL' A
#
# COMPACT_ATOMS: atom_id res chain seq x y z
N LYS A 1 15.13 -3.79 0.99
CA LYS A 1 15.24 -3.84 -0.49
C LYS A 1 14.63 -5.15 -0.95
N TYR A 2 13.51 -5.09 -1.66
CA TYR A 2 12.62 -6.23 -1.92
C TYR A 2 13.18 -7.18 -3.00
N GLN A 3 12.92 -8.47 -2.82
CA GLN A 3 13.26 -9.54 -3.76
C GLN A 3 12.05 -9.89 -4.64
N PRO A 4 12.29 -10.53 -5.80
CA PRO A 4 11.20 -11.17 -6.54
C PRO A 4 10.43 -12.13 -5.62
N GLU A 5 9.10 -12.19 -5.78
CA GLU A 5 8.16 -12.96 -4.94
C GLU A 5 7.90 -12.42 -3.52
N ASP A 6 8.55 -11.32 -3.08
CA ASP A 6 8.19 -10.70 -1.80
C ASP A 6 6.74 -10.18 -1.84
N GLU A 7 5.96 -10.55 -0.82
CA GLU A 7 4.60 -10.05 -0.64
C GLU A 7 4.60 -8.84 0.30
N ILE A 8 4.24 -7.68 -0.24
CA ILE A 8 4.08 -6.45 0.52
C ILE A 8 2.59 -6.23 0.78
N LYS A 9 2.22 -6.20 2.06
CA LYS A 9 0.86 -5.86 2.50
C LYS A 9 0.87 -4.52 3.21
N VAL A 10 0.00 -3.62 2.78
CA VAL A 10 -0.22 -2.33 3.42
C VAL A 10 -1.63 -2.32 4.00
N ASP A 11 -1.72 -2.37 5.32
CA ASP A 11 -2.96 -2.22 6.06
C ASP A 11 -3.17 -0.74 6.39
N MET A 12 -4.04 -0.11 5.60
CA MET A 12 -4.36 1.32 5.73
C MET A 12 -5.14 1.63 7.01
N GLU A 13 -5.93 0.68 7.52
CA GLU A 13 -6.71 0.86 8.75
C GLU A 13 -5.83 0.79 9.99
N LYS A 14 -4.90 -0.18 10.02
CA LYS A 14 -3.98 -0.38 11.15
C LYS A 14 -2.67 0.38 11.04
N SER A 15 -2.51 1.18 9.99
CA SER A 15 -1.28 1.93 9.71
C SER A 15 -0.04 1.02 9.73
N LYS A 16 -0.14 -0.15 9.10
CA LYS A 16 0.87 -1.20 9.21
C LYS A 16 1.34 -1.64 7.83
N ILE A 17 2.66 -1.73 7.67
CA ILE A 17 3.29 -2.31 6.48
C ILE A 17 3.95 -3.62 6.90
N THR A 18 3.68 -4.68 6.17
CA THR A 18 4.35 -5.96 6.35
C THR A 18 4.93 -6.47 5.05
N VAL A 19 6.09 -7.10 5.15
CA VAL A 19 6.82 -7.71 4.02
C VAL A 19 7.02 -9.16 4.42
N ASN A 20 6.40 -10.09 3.68
CA ASN A 20 6.38 -11.51 4.06
C ASN A 20 5.95 -11.70 5.53
N ASP A 21 4.90 -10.99 5.95
CA ASP A 21 4.32 -10.94 7.30
C ASP A 21 5.23 -10.36 8.41
N LEU A 22 6.44 -9.90 8.10
CA LEU A 22 7.33 -9.17 9.01
C LEU A 22 7.03 -7.68 8.99
N GLY A 23 7.01 -7.04 10.17
CA GLY A 23 6.77 -5.60 10.28
C GLY A 23 7.85 -4.77 9.60
N ALA A 24 7.46 -3.91 8.66
CA ALA A 24 8.36 -3.10 7.84
C ALA A 24 7.95 -1.61 7.83
N ASN A 25 7.32 -1.13 8.91
CA ASN A 25 6.92 0.28 9.04
C ASN A 25 8.11 1.28 8.95
N SER A 26 9.35 0.81 9.10
CA SER A 26 10.56 1.61 8.86
C SER A 26 10.78 1.95 7.39
N ASP A 27 10.21 1.18 6.46
CA ASP A 27 10.36 1.37 5.01
C ASP A 27 9.43 2.48 4.47
N TYR A 28 8.81 3.21 5.39
CA TYR A 28 7.99 4.37 5.14
C TYR A 28 8.80 5.55 4.60
N ILE A 29 8.35 6.15 3.51
CA ILE A 29 8.93 7.41 3.02
C ILE A 29 8.47 8.54 3.96
N THR A 30 9.44 9.26 4.54
CA THR A 30 9.18 10.39 5.43
C THR A 30 8.21 11.39 4.79
N GLY A 31 7.10 11.68 5.48
CA GLY A 31 6.05 12.59 5.00
C GLY A 31 4.91 11.95 4.22
N SER A 32 4.93 10.61 4.06
CA SER A 32 3.72 9.89 3.63
C SER A 32 2.69 9.88 4.77
N GLU A 33 1.43 9.57 4.46
CA GLU A 33 0.36 9.35 5.45
C GLU A 33 -0.48 8.13 5.06
N PHE A 34 -0.99 7.38 6.04
CA PHE A 34 -2.03 6.39 5.77
C PHE A 34 -3.35 7.13 5.56
N PHE A 35 -3.94 6.98 4.38
CA PHE A 35 -5.19 7.64 4.04
C PHE A 35 -6.40 6.75 4.32
N SER A 36 -7.56 7.39 4.49
CA SER A 36 -8.86 6.74 4.47
C SER A 36 -9.72 7.39 3.39
N ILE A 37 -10.64 6.62 2.79
CA ILE A 37 -11.60 7.15 1.83
C ILE A 37 -12.83 7.65 2.59
N PRO A 38 -13.13 8.97 2.57
CA PRO A 38 -14.28 9.50 3.27
C PRO A 38 -15.59 8.99 2.64
N PRO A 39 -16.65 8.79 3.44
CA PRO A 39 -17.94 8.31 2.93
C PRO A 39 -18.50 9.24 1.86
N GLY A 40 -19.01 8.66 0.76
CA GLY A 40 -19.64 9.42 -0.32
C GLY A 40 -18.69 10.23 -1.20
N ALA A 41 -17.38 10.08 -1.05
CA ALA A 41 -16.38 10.77 -1.86
C ALA A 41 -15.50 9.77 -2.62
N SER A 42 -15.29 10.05 -3.91
CA SER A 42 -14.32 9.33 -4.72
C SER A 42 -12.93 9.94 -4.54
N GLN A 43 -11.92 9.09 -4.34
CA GLN A 43 -10.52 9.50 -4.36
C GLN A 43 -9.80 8.87 -5.55
N ARG A 44 -8.88 9.64 -6.13
CA ARG A 44 -7.98 9.14 -7.17
C ARG A 44 -6.79 8.45 -6.50
N LEU A 45 -6.57 7.19 -6.83
CA LEU A 45 -5.40 6.42 -6.40
C LEU A 45 -4.47 6.22 -7.60
N ASP A 46 -3.32 6.89 -7.57
CA ASP A 46 -2.26 6.69 -8.55
C ASP A 46 -1.23 5.70 -7.99
N ILE A 47 -1.06 4.57 -8.68
CA ILE A 47 -0.02 3.59 -8.35
C ILE A 47 1.17 3.85 -9.26
N VAL A 48 2.29 4.27 -8.67
CA VAL A 48 3.52 4.59 -9.39
C VAL A 48 4.59 3.58 -8.96
N TYR A 49 5.27 3.01 -9.95
CA TYR A 49 6.43 2.16 -9.74
C TYR A 49 7.66 2.80 -10.39
N SER A 50 8.84 2.38 -9.95
CA SER A 50 10.10 2.94 -10.44
C SER A 50 10.36 2.56 -11.90
N ASN A 51 10.96 3.46 -12.68
CA ASN A 51 11.42 3.14 -14.04
C ASN A 51 12.59 2.12 -14.05
N PHE A 52 13.21 1.86 -12.90
CA PHE A 52 14.28 0.86 -12.75
C PHE A 52 13.75 -0.56 -12.51
N THR A 53 12.43 -0.77 -12.48
CA THR A 53 11.84 -2.08 -12.25
C THR A 53 11.91 -2.92 -13.53
N THR A 54 12.49 -4.12 -13.46
CA THR A 54 12.61 -5.03 -14.62
C THR A 54 11.29 -5.71 -14.99
N SER A 55 10.40 -5.90 -14.01
CA SER A 55 9.07 -6.45 -14.18
C SER A 55 8.09 -5.67 -13.31
N PRO A 56 6.94 -5.22 -13.85
CA PRO A 56 5.93 -4.53 -13.03
C PRO A 56 5.46 -5.44 -11.89
N PRO A 57 5.26 -4.91 -10.68
CA PRO A 57 4.68 -5.67 -9.59
C PRO A 57 3.21 -5.99 -9.89
N LYS A 58 2.74 -7.14 -9.42
CA LYS A 58 1.31 -7.42 -9.37
C LYS A 58 0.71 -6.67 -8.19
N VAL A 59 -0.23 -5.78 -8.46
CA VAL A 59 -0.89 -4.96 -7.42
C VAL A 59 -2.36 -5.38 -7.31
N GLU A 60 -2.78 -5.68 -6.09
CA GLU A 60 -4.17 -5.99 -5.76
C GLU A 60 -4.64 -5.02 -4.67
N ILE A 61 -5.73 -4.31 -4.95
CA ILE A 61 -6.32 -3.36 -4.01
C ILE A 61 -7.62 -3.97 -3.49
N LYS A 62 -7.75 -4.06 -2.17
CA LYS A 62 -8.99 -4.45 -1.49
C LYS A 62 -9.45 -3.29 -0.63
N TRP A 63 -10.72 -2.92 -0.80
CA TRP A 63 -11.39 -1.92 0.00
C TRP A 63 -12.74 -2.46 0.47
N LYS A 64 -13.16 -2.05 1.66
CA LYS A 64 -14.50 -2.30 2.18
C LYS A 64 -15.12 -0.97 2.55
N GLU A 65 -16.21 -0.62 1.88
CA GLU A 65 -16.95 0.58 2.24
C GLU A 65 -17.56 0.43 3.64
N ARG A 66 -17.38 1.45 4.47
CA ARG A 66 -18.05 1.55 5.76
C ARG A 66 -19.39 2.26 5.54
N ILE A 67 -20.46 1.48 5.52
CA ILE A 67 -21.83 2.00 5.56
C ILE A 67 -22.20 2.12 7.05
N LEU A 68 -22.44 3.34 7.53
CA LEU A 68 -22.92 3.62 8.89
C LEU A 68 -24.44 3.54 8.96
#